data_AF-A0A2L2Z4Y5-F1
#
_entry.id   AF-A0A2L2Z4Y5-F1
#
_cell.length_a   1.000
_cell.length_b   1.000
_cell.length_c   1.000
_cell.angle_alpha   90.00
_cell.angle_beta   90.00
_cell.angle_gamma   90.00
#
_symmetry.space_group_name_H-M   'P 1'
#
loop_
_entity.id
_entity.type
_entity.pdbx_description
1 polymer ?
#
loop_
_entity_poly.entity_id
_entity_poly.type
_entity_poly.pdbx_seq_one_letter_code
_entity_poly.pdbx_strand_id
1 'polypeptide(L)'
;VFFSVCGTLNYDSGRVNAFLETMYLLKNHGITKKEKWKNDNVLATEFSVEDQLVKGLKLSIDTSFAPQTGKKSGTFSSAYKNDHVHLNGDVELDLTSPVVH
;
A
#
# COMPACT_ATOMS: atom_id res chain seq x y z
N VAL A 1 0.49 11.19 -13.28
CA VAL A 1 -0.26 9.93 -13.12
C VAL A 1 0.42 8.89 -13.97
N PHE A 2 0.73 7.73 -13.42
CA PHE A 2 1.31 6.59 -14.13
C PHE A 2 0.39 5.40 -13.91
N PHE A 3 0.12 4.60 -14.94
CA PHE A 3 -0.60 3.35 -14.80
C PHE A 3 0.17 2.25 -15.50
N SER A 4 0.14 1.07 -14.91
CA SER A 4 0.75 -0.14 -15.44
C SER A 4 -0.27 -1.26 -15.36
N VAL A 5 -0.41 -2.00 -16.46
CA VAL A 5 -1.25 -3.19 -16.52
C VAL A 5 -0.33 -4.35 -16.79
N CYS A 6 -0.36 -5.35 -15.91
CA CYS A 6 0.46 -6.54 -16.04
C CYS A 6 -0.42 -7.78 -15.96
N GLY A 7 -0.26 -8.68 -16.92
CA GLY A 7 -0.94 -9.97 -16.94
C GLY A 7 0.11 -11.07 -16.92
N THR A 8 0.06 -11.93 -15.90
CA THR A 8 0.94 -13.09 -15.77
C THR A 8 0.10 -14.35 -15.90
N LEU A 9 0.37 -15.15 -16.92
CA LEU A 9 -0.20 -16.49 -17.06
C LEU A 9 0.69 -17.46 -16.28
N ASN A 10 0.09 -18.14 -15.31
CA ASN A 10 0.81 -19.16 -14.55
C ASN A 10 0.58 -20.52 -15.23
N TYR A 11 1.58 -21.01 -15.98
CA TYR A 11 1.48 -22.22 -16.80
C TYR A 11 1.24 -23.50 -15.98
N ASP A 12 1.66 -23.51 -14.71
CA ASP A 12 1.53 -24.68 -13.82
C ASP A 12 0.10 -24.86 -13.28
N SER A 13 -0.60 -23.76 -12.99
CA SER A 13 -1.99 -23.80 -12.46
C SER A 13 -3.07 -23.46 -13.49
N GLY A 14 -2.67 -23.04 -14.70
CA GLY A 14 -3.58 -22.50 -15.71
C GLY A 14 -4.25 -21.17 -15.32
N ARG A 15 -3.91 -20.59 -14.16
CA ARG A 15 -4.51 -19.35 -13.66
C ARG A 15 -3.88 -18.13 -14.31
N VAL A 16 -4.74 -17.20 -14.73
CA VAL A 16 -4.35 -15.89 -15.24
C VAL A 16 -4.42 -14.88 -14.10
N ASN A 17 -3.26 -14.41 -13.64
CA ASN A 17 -3.16 -13.33 -12.66
C ASN A 17 -2.94 -12.03 -13.41
N ALA A 18 -3.99 -11.22 -13.54
CA ALA A 18 -3.87 -9.85 -14.04
C ALA A 18 -3.97 -8.86 -12.87
N PHE A 19 -3.15 -7.81 -12.92
CA PHE A 19 -3.26 -6.67 -12.01
C PHE A 19 -3.07 -5.35 -12.76
N LEU A 20 -3.81 -4.35 -12.33
CA LEU A 20 -3.72 -2.97 -12.76
C LEU A 20 -3.19 -2.16 -11.59
N GLU A 21 -2.06 -1.48 -11.78
CA GLU A 21 -1.43 -0.62 -10.79
C GLU A 21 -1.45 0.83 -11.28
N THR A 22 -2.09 1.71 -10.53
CA THR A 22 -2.15 3.15 -10.82
C THR A 22 -1.38 3.90 -9.75
N MET A 23 -0.39 4.67 -10.14
CA MET A 23 0.45 5.49 -9.27
C MET A 23 0.23 6.99 -9.54
N TYR A 24 -0.13 7.71 -8.48
CA TYR A 24 -0.27 9.16 -8.44
C TYR A 24 0.84 9.73 -7.55
N LEU A 25 1.87 10.28 -8.18
CA LEU A 25 2.94 11.02 -7.49
C LEU A 25 2.66 12.52 -7.53
N LEU A 26 2.33 13.12 -6.39
CA LEU A 26 2.32 14.55 -6.19
C LEU A 26 3.67 14.98 -5.61
N LYS A 27 4.65 15.13 -6.51
CA LYS A 27 6.03 15.54 -6.15
C LYS A 27 6.09 16.86 -5.38
N ASN A 28 5.16 17.79 -5.65
CA ASN A 28 5.10 19.09 -4.94
C ASN A 28 4.81 18.98 -3.45
N HIS A 29 4.24 17.86 -3.02
CA HIS A 29 3.76 17.65 -1.66
C HIS A 29 4.29 16.35 -1.04
N GLY A 30 5.22 15.64 -1.70
CA GLY A 30 5.74 14.36 -1.20
C GLY A 30 4.69 13.25 -1.05
N ILE A 31 3.50 13.42 -1.65
CA ILE A 31 2.40 12.47 -1.55
C ILE A 31 2.45 11.50 -2.73
N THR A 32 2.40 10.21 -2.43
CA THR A 32 2.30 9.11 -3.40
C THR A 32 1.09 8.26 -3.07
N LYS A 33 0.10 8.23 -3.97
CA LYS A 33 -1.03 7.29 -3.89
C LYS A 33 -0.81 6.19 -4.92
N LYS A 34 -0.94 4.92 -4.54
CA LYS A 34 -0.96 3.78 -5.45
C LYS A 34 -2.23 2.98 -5.26
N GLU A 35 -2.80 2.54 -6.36
CA GLU A 35 -4.01 1.70 -6.37
C GLU A 35 -3.75 0.49 -7.24
N LYS A 36 -3.82 -0.70 -6.63
CA LYS A 36 -3.57 -1.98 -7.27
C LYS A 36 -4.84 -2.82 -7.26
N TRP A 37 -5.44 -2.97 -8.43
CA TRP A 37 -6.60 -3.81 -8.68
C TRP A 37 -6.16 -5.16 -9.23
N LYS A 38 -6.53 -6.26 -8.56
CA LYS A 38 -6.27 -7.63 -9.03
C LYS A 38 -7.51 -8.26 -9.66
N ASN A 39 -7.30 -9.21 -10.58
CA ASN A 39 -8.37 -10.00 -11.20
C ASN A 39 -9.18 -10.84 -10.20
N ASP A 40 -8.60 -11.17 -9.03
CA ASP A 40 -9.29 -11.84 -7.91
C ASP A 40 -10.23 -10.89 -7.13
N ASN A 41 -10.57 -9.75 -7.73
CA ASN A 41 -11.37 -8.67 -7.18
C ASN A 41 -10.77 -8.02 -5.91
N VAL A 42 -9.49 -8.22 -5.63
CA VAL A 42 -8.81 -7.58 -4.50
C VAL A 42 -8.34 -6.19 -4.90
N LEU A 43 -8.81 -5.19 -4.16
CA LEU A 43 -8.37 -3.82 -4.27
C LEU A 43 -7.35 -3.53 -3.16
N ALA A 44 -6.12 -3.19 -3.53
CA ALA A 44 -5.13 -2.64 -2.61
C ALA A 44 -4.92 -1.16 -2.91
N THR A 45 -4.93 -0.33 -1.87
CA THR A 45 -4.72 1.11 -1.94
C THR A 45 -3.61 1.47 -0.98
N GLU A 46 -2.50 1.95 -1.51
CA GLU A 46 -1.34 2.42 -0.77
C GLU A 46 -1.31 3.94 -0.82
N PHE A 47 -1.13 4.61 0.30
CA PHE A 47 -1.01 6.05 0.39
C PHE A 47 0.19 6.39 1.25
N SER A 48 1.24 6.90 0.62
CA SER A 48 2.46 7.34 1.29
C SER A 48 2.55 8.85 1.23
N VAL A 49 2.97 9.47 2.32
CA VAL A 49 3.34 10.88 2.38
C VAL A 49 4.70 11.01 3.02
N GLU A 50 5.60 11.72 2.36
CA GLU A 50 6.98 11.94 2.79
C GLU A 50 7.22 13.44 2.96
N ASP A 51 7.97 13.80 4.01
CA ASP A 51 8.56 15.13 4.22
C ASP A 51 7.57 16.31 4.32
N GLN A 52 6.27 16.06 4.44
CA GLN A 52 5.22 17.10 4.51
C GLN A 52 5.15 17.81 5.87
N LEU A 53 5.23 17.05 6.96
CA LEU A 53 5.09 17.58 8.32
C LEU A 53 6.45 17.85 8.95
N VAL A 54 7.41 16.93 8.78
CA VAL A 54 8.78 17.00 9.30
C VAL A 54 9.71 16.38 8.27
N LYS A 55 10.88 17.00 8.03
CA LYS A 55 11.94 16.41 7.20
C LYS A 55 12.35 15.05 7.78
N GLY A 56 12.30 14.01 6.96
CA GLY A 56 12.58 12.63 7.30
C GLY A 56 11.38 11.81 7.79
N LEU A 57 10.18 12.41 7.91
CA LEU A 57 8.96 11.69 8.25
C LEU A 57 8.28 11.12 7.01
N LYS A 58 8.07 9.81 7.00
CA LYS A 58 7.31 9.04 6.02
C LYS A 58 6.15 8.37 6.72
N LEU A 59 4.93 8.63 6.26
CA LEU A 59 3.74 7.92 6.71
C LEU A 59 3.18 7.16 5.51
N SER A 60 2.95 5.87 5.67
CA SER A 60 2.33 5.01 4.66
C SER A 60 1.06 4.38 5.24
N ILE A 61 0.00 4.34 4.44
CA ILE A 61 -1.26 3.67 4.73
C ILE A 61 -1.52 2.68 3.60
N ASP A 62 -1.52 1.40 3.92
CA ASP A 62 -1.76 0.33 2.97
C ASP A 62 -3.09 -0.34 3.33
N THR A 63 -4.13 -0.13 2.54
CA THR A 63 -5.45 -0.74 2.75
C THR A 63 -5.69 -1.80 1.71
N SER A 64 -6.07 -3.00 2.12
CA SER A 64 -6.50 -4.06 1.23
C SER A 64 -7.96 -4.42 1.46
N PHE A 65 -8.71 -4.56 0.37
CA PHE A 65 -10.11 -4.89 0.37
C PHE A 65 -10.37 -6.06 -0.56
N ALA A 66 -10.80 -7.18 0.02
CA ALA A 66 -11.19 -8.39 -0.70
C ALA A 66 -12.72 -8.60 -0.58
N PRO A 67 -13.53 -8.06 -1.50
CA PRO A 67 -15.00 -8.17 -1.48
C PRO A 67 -15.51 -9.62 -1.49
N GLN A 68 -14.79 -10.56 -2.09
CA GLN A 68 -15.18 -11.98 -2.09
C GLN A 68 -15.19 -12.62 -0.70
N THR A 69 -14.29 -12.19 0.18
CA THR A 69 -14.16 -12.75 1.54
C THR A 69 -14.65 -11.80 2.62
N GLY A 70 -15.03 -10.57 2.24
CA GLY A 70 -15.35 -9.49 3.18
C GLY A 70 -14.15 -9.00 4.00
N LYS A 71 -12.95 -9.55 3.78
CA LYS A 71 -11.75 -9.19 4.52
C LYS A 71 -11.30 -7.80 4.12
N LYS A 72 -11.18 -6.94 5.13
CA LYS A 72 -10.54 -5.65 5.03
C LYS A 72 -9.35 -5.67 5.99
N SER A 73 -8.17 -5.37 5.48
CA SER A 73 -7.01 -5.12 6.31
C SER A 73 -6.47 -3.75 5.99
N GLY A 74 -5.90 -3.10 6.99
CA GLY A 74 -5.19 -1.84 6.84
C GLY A 74 -3.90 -1.91 7.61
N THR A 75 -2.79 -1.50 7.01
CA THR A 75 -1.52 -1.33 7.70
C THR A 75 -1.19 0.16 7.67
N PHE A 76 -0.85 0.71 8.82
CA PHE A 76 -0.36 2.06 8.96
C PHE A 76 1.09 2.01 9.40
N SER A 77 1.99 2.47 8.54
CA SER A 77 3.42 2.53 8.82
C SER A 77 3.83 3.97 8.99
N SER A 78 4.57 4.25 10.05
CA SER A 78 5.17 5.55 10.32
C SER A 78 6.67 5.35 10.46
N ALA A 79 7.45 6.07 9.67
CA ALA A 79 8.90 6.02 9.70
C ALA A 79 9.43 7.43 9.83
N TYR A 80 10.26 7.68 10.82
CA TYR A 80 10.93 8.94 11.05
C TYR A 80 12.44 8.70 11.01
N LYS A 81 13.11 9.35 10.06
CA LYS A 81 14.55 9.30 9.88
C LYS A 81 15.17 10.65 10.22
N ASN A 82 16.05 10.66 11.20
CA ASN A 82 16.94 11.76 11.50
C ASN A 82 18.41 11.28 11.38
N ASP A 83 19.36 12.20 11.34
CA ASP A 83 20.79 11.94 11.08
C ASP A 83 21.40 10.90 12.06
N HIS A 84 20.80 10.75 13.24
CA HIS A 84 21.25 9.83 14.30
C HIS A 84 20.23 8.78 14.73
N VAL A 85 18.95 8.91 14.33
CA VAL A 85 17.87 8.08 14.86
C VAL A 85 16.90 7.71 13.76
N HIS A 86 16.59 6.41 13.67
CA HIS A 86 15.55 5.87 12.82
C HIS A 86 14.48 5.26 13.71
N LEU A 87 13.29 5.84 13.71
CA LEU A 87 12.12 5.30 14.38
C LEU A 87 11.16 4.79 13.32
N ASN A 88 10.75 3.54 13.45
CA ASN A 88 9.69 2.96 12.64
C ASN A 88 8.63 2.44 13.60
N GLY A 89 7.37 2.66 13.27
CA GLY A 89 6.22 2.14 14.00
C GLY A 89 5.18 1.70 12.99
N ASP A 90 4.80 0.43 13.08
CA ASP A 90 3.87 -0.23 12.18
C ASP A 90 2.65 -0.68 12.99
N VAL A 91 1.47 -0.29 12.53
CA VAL A 91 0.18 -0.63 13.15
C VAL A 91 -0.62 -1.41 12.14
N GLU A 92 -0.88 -2.68 12.44
CA GLU A 92 -1.70 -3.54 11.61
C GLU A 92 -3.14 -3.57 12.16
N LEU A 93 -4.07 -3.09 11.34
CA LEU A 93 -5.50 -3.07 11.59
C LEU A 93 -6.13 -4.19 10.77
N ASP A 94 -6.18 -5.38 11.37
CA ASP A 94 -6.96 -6.48 10.83
C ASP A 94 -8.29 -6.60 11.59
N LEU A 95 -9.37 -6.91 10.88
CA LEU A 95 -10.72 -7.04 11.45
C LEU A 95 -10.80 -8.14 12.53
N THR A 96 -9.80 -9.02 12.60
CA THR A 96 -9.75 -10.10 13.57
C THR A 96 -9.01 -9.74 14.87
N SER A 97 -8.17 -8.70 14.87
CA SER A 97 -7.54 -8.05 16.05
C SER A 97 -6.55 -6.98 15.56
N PRO A 98 -6.54 -5.76 16.13
CA PRO A 98 -5.45 -4.81 15.86
C PRO A 98 -4.16 -5.31 16.51
N VAL A 99 -3.12 -5.55 15.71
CA VAL A 99 -1.80 -5.97 16.17
C VAL A 99 -0.86 -4.78 16.00
N VAL A 100 -0.29 -4.32 17.11
CA VAL A 100 0.76 -3.30 17.14
C VAL A 100 2.08 -4.04 17.27
N HIS A 101 3.00 -3.82 16.33
CA HIS A 101 4.32 -4.46 16.33
C HIS A 101 5.42 -3.48 16.72
#